data_AF-W6KAE3-F1
#
_entry.id   AF-W6KAE3-F1
#
_cell.length_a   1.000
_cell.length_b   1.000
_cell.length_c   1.000
_cell.angle_alpha   90.00
_cell.angle_beta   90.00
_cell.angle_gamma   90.00
#
_symmetry.space_group_name_H-M   'P 1'
#
loop_
_entity.id
_entity.type
_entity.pdbx_description
1 polymer ?
#
loop_
_entity_poly.entity_id
_entity_poly.type
_entity_poly.pdbx_seq_one_letter_code
_entity_poly.pdbx_strand_id
1 'polypeptide(L)'
;MAKEFIHLNSDHTGIVKACELLQGMTRHAVCSDSLPSHASPKQRADRWLSRMREQGIDPKDMLAVVLSVHLLRKFSPGTFQDTQHFNHQLTRRLFEIVRPRSKLSTTGKSILYDTVTPKIRDYMTERLKPLDLLLHRMVDEIDSRQPKLIEGSENPFLN
;
A
#
# COMPACT_ATOMS: atom_id res chain seq x y z
N MET A 1 -3.79 -6.79 -13.61
CA MET A 1 -4.54 -7.75 -12.79
C MET A 1 -5.18 -7.15 -11.54
N ALA A 2 -4.48 -6.71 -10.48
CA ALA A 2 -5.16 -6.24 -9.25
C ALA A 2 -6.08 -5.01 -9.45
N LYS A 3 -5.66 -4.01 -10.25
CA LYS A 3 -6.51 -2.86 -10.62
C LYS A 3 -7.78 -3.29 -11.36
N GLU A 4 -7.62 -4.22 -12.30
CA GLU A 4 -8.71 -4.76 -13.11
C GLU A 4 -9.67 -5.58 -12.27
N PHE A 5 -9.16 -6.43 -11.37
CA PHE A 5 -9.95 -7.15 -10.38
C PHE A 5 -10.80 -6.19 -9.51
N ILE A 6 -10.20 -5.11 -9.01
CA ILE A 6 -10.90 -4.08 -8.22
C ILE A 6 -11.95 -3.36 -9.08
N HIS A 7 -11.65 -3.10 -10.35
CA HIS A 7 -12.58 -2.44 -11.26
C HIS A 7 -13.81 -3.32 -11.54
N LEU A 8 -13.59 -4.60 -11.86
CA LEU A 8 -14.65 -5.58 -12.14
C LEU A 8 -15.55 -5.88 -10.94
N ASN A 9 -15.02 -5.74 -9.72
CA ASN A 9 -15.74 -6.02 -8.47
C ASN A 9 -16.01 -4.73 -7.66
N SER A 10 -16.11 -3.58 -8.33
CA SER A 10 -16.08 -2.28 -7.64
C SER A 10 -17.24 -2.01 -6.68
N ASP A 11 -18.34 -2.73 -6.81
CA ASP A 11 -19.53 -2.71 -5.96
C ASP A 11 -19.44 -3.69 -4.78
N HIS A 12 -18.43 -4.55 -4.74
CA HIS A 12 -18.23 -5.50 -3.65
C HIS A 12 -18.01 -4.76 -2.33
N THR A 13 -18.80 -5.11 -1.30
CA THR A 13 -18.77 -4.43 0.01
C THR A 13 -17.35 -4.39 0.62
N GLY A 14 -16.55 -5.43 0.42
CA GLY A 14 -15.15 -5.47 0.85
C GLY A 14 -14.27 -4.41 0.17
N ILE A 15 -14.45 -4.19 -1.14
CA ILE A 15 -13.71 -3.17 -1.91
C ILE A 15 -14.13 -1.78 -1.46
N VAL A 16 -15.44 -1.54 -1.33
CA VAL A 16 -15.97 -0.24 -0.87
C VAL A 16 -15.40 0.13 0.50
N LYS A 17 -15.50 -0.77 1.49
CA LYS A 17 -14.97 -0.53 2.84
C LYS A 17 -13.46 -0.36 2.87
N ALA A 18 -12.72 -1.13 2.06
CA ALA A 18 -11.26 -0.98 1.98
C ALA A 18 -10.87 0.39 1.40
N CYS A 19 -11.57 0.85 0.35
CA CYS A 19 -11.39 2.17 -0.22
C CYS A 19 -11.74 3.30 0.77
N GLU A 20 -12.83 3.16 1.54
CA GLU A 20 -13.20 4.12 2.58
C GLU A 20 -12.12 4.25 3.66
N LEU A 21 -11.55 3.12 4.11
CA LEU A 21 -10.45 3.11 5.06
C LEU A 21 -9.22 3.83 4.51
N LEU A 22 -8.81 3.51 3.29
CA LEU A 22 -7.65 4.15 2.64
C LEU A 22 -7.88 5.65 2.40
N GLN A 23 -9.10 6.03 1.98
CA GLN A 23 -9.49 7.43 1.84
C GLN A 23 -9.49 8.16 3.19
N GLY A 24 -9.94 7.51 4.26
CA GLY A 24 -9.86 8.06 5.61
C GLY A 24 -8.42 8.33 6.04
N MET A 25 -7.50 7.42 5.71
CA MET A 25 -6.07 7.61 6.01
C MET A 25 -5.49 8.85 5.34
N THR A 26 -5.78 9.07 4.06
CA THR A 26 -5.27 10.23 3.30
C THR A 26 -5.99 11.52 3.68
N ARG A 27 -7.30 11.47 3.95
CA ARG A 27 -8.10 12.63 4.37
C ARG A 27 -7.62 13.20 5.71
N HIS A 28 -7.32 12.34 6.68
CA HIS A 28 -6.88 12.76 8.03
C HIS A 28 -5.36 12.98 8.16
N ALA A 29 -4.60 12.81 7.09
CA ALA A 29 -3.17 13.05 7.09
C ALA A 29 -2.85 14.55 7.21
N VAL A 30 -1.99 14.91 8.16
CA VAL A 30 -1.52 16.28 8.35
C VAL A 30 -0.39 16.55 7.36
N CYS A 31 -0.59 17.56 6.50
CA CYS A 31 0.46 18.01 5.59
C CYS A 31 1.49 18.84 6.34
N SER A 32 2.77 18.49 6.18
CA SER A 32 3.89 19.29 6.68
C SER A 32 4.99 19.29 5.62
N ASP A 33 5.24 20.45 5.02
CA ASP A 33 6.25 20.59 3.97
C ASP A 33 7.67 20.35 4.48
N SER A 34 7.93 20.76 5.72
CA SER A 34 9.14 20.48 6.48
C SER A 34 8.81 19.56 7.65
N LEU A 35 9.66 18.55 7.86
CA LEU A 35 9.62 17.74 9.07
C LEU A 35 10.96 17.92 9.79
N PRO A 36 10.95 18.15 11.11
CA PRO A 36 12.17 18.15 11.88
C PRO A 36 12.83 16.76 11.87
N SER A 37 14.13 16.70 12.13
CA SER A 37 14.87 15.43 12.21
C SER A 37 14.28 14.45 13.23
N HIS A 38 13.69 14.97 14.32
CA HIS A 38 13.03 14.21 15.38
C HIS A 38 11.53 13.97 15.13
N ALA A 39 11.02 14.21 13.92
CA ALA A 39 9.62 13.96 13.59
C ALA A 39 9.22 12.50 13.87
N SER A 40 8.04 12.34 14.46
CA SER A 40 7.49 11.04 14.84
C SER A 40 7.19 10.16 13.63
N PRO A 41 7.09 8.82 13.80
CA PRO A 41 6.70 7.93 12.71
C PRO A 41 5.35 8.31 12.08
N LYS A 42 4.39 8.74 12.89
CA LYS A 42 3.10 9.27 12.43
C LYS A 42 3.30 10.48 11.53
N GLN A 43 4.04 11.50 11.95
CA GLN A 43 4.26 12.71 11.14
C GLN A 43 4.95 12.38 9.81
N ARG A 44 5.89 11.44 9.83
CA ARG A 44 6.58 10.97 8.63
C ARG A 44 5.66 10.22 7.69
N ALA A 45 4.79 9.34 8.20
CA ALA A 45 3.78 8.64 7.41
C ALA A 45 2.70 9.59 6.88
N ASP A 46 2.21 10.51 7.70
CA ASP A 46 1.23 11.53 7.31
C ASP A 46 1.73 12.38 6.14
N ARG A 47 3.03 12.68 6.07
CA ARG A 47 3.63 13.37 4.91
C ARG A 47 3.47 12.58 3.60
N TRP A 48 3.56 11.26 3.64
CA TRP A 48 3.32 10.42 2.46
C TRP A 48 1.84 10.39 2.09
N LEU A 49 0.99 10.19 3.09
CA LEU A 49 -0.46 10.13 2.92
C LEU A 49 -1.05 11.48 2.45
N SER A 50 -0.49 12.61 2.91
CA SER A 50 -0.89 13.94 2.46
C SER A 50 -0.49 14.17 1.00
N ARG A 51 0.68 13.68 0.57
CA ARG A 51 1.09 13.73 -0.84
C ARG A 51 0.19 12.88 -1.73
N MET A 52 -0.25 11.71 -1.27
CA MET A 52 -1.23 10.91 -2.02
C MET A 52 -2.51 11.69 -2.25
N ARG A 53 -3.00 12.40 -1.22
CA ARG A 53 -4.15 13.30 -1.35
C ARG A 53 -3.87 14.44 -2.32
N GLU A 54 -2.74 15.12 -2.21
CA GLU A 54 -2.35 16.25 -3.08
C GLU A 54 -2.18 15.86 -4.54
N GLN A 55 -1.66 14.66 -4.81
CA GLN A 55 -1.50 14.11 -6.16
C GLN A 55 -2.79 13.46 -6.69
N GLY A 56 -3.89 13.47 -5.92
CA GLY A 56 -5.17 12.90 -6.34
C GLY A 56 -5.13 11.39 -6.55
N ILE A 57 -4.31 10.66 -5.77
CA ILE A 57 -4.24 9.20 -5.86
C ILE A 57 -5.59 8.60 -5.46
N ASP A 58 -6.18 7.80 -6.35
CA ASP A 58 -7.45 7.12 -6.12
C ASP A 58 -7.29 6.02 -5.04
N PRO A 59 -8.20 5.91 -4.06
CA PRO A 59 -8.19 4.80 -3.11
C PRO A 59 -8.15 3.40 -3.75
N LYS A 60 -8.72 3.22 -4.95
CA LYS A 60 -8.65 1.98 -5.72
C LYS A 60 -7.23 1.68 -6.20
N ASP A 61 -6.44 2.70 -6.54
CA ASP A 61 -5.02 2.51 -6.90
C ASP A 61 -4.19 2.11 -5.68
N MET A 62 -4.45 2.74 -4.53
CA MET A 62 -3.86 2.32 -3.26
C MET A 62 -4.23 0.88 -2.93
N LEU A 63 -5.51 0.52 -3.06
CA LEU A 63 -6.01 -0.82 -2.79
C LEU A 63 -5.39 -1.84 -3.74
N ALA A 64 -5.19 -1.50 -5.01
CA ALA A 64 -4.56 -2.39 -5.98
C ALA A 64 -3.13 -2.76 -5.58
N VAL A 65 -2.37 -1.81 -5.04
CA VAL A 65 -1.02 -2.07 -4.52
C VAL A 65 -1.08 -2.99 -3.30
N VAL A 66 -1.94 -2.68 -2.33
CA VAL A 66 -2.11 -3.51 -1.13
C VAL A 66 -2.49 -4.93 -1.55
N LEU A 67 -3.55 -5.08 -2.34
CA LEU A 67 -4.03 -6.38 -2.84
C LEU A 67 -2.91 -7.15 -3.58
N SER A 68 -2.15 -6.50 -4.47
CA SER A 68 -1.06 -7.16 -5.20
C SER A 68 -0.02 -7.77 -4.26
N VAL A 69 0.35 -7.06 -3.18
CA VAL A 69 1.34 -7.56 -2.21
C VAL A 69 0.77 -8.73 -1.39
N HIS A 70 -0.53 -8.70 -1.04
CA HIS A 70 -1.20 -9.83 -0.38
C HIS A 70 -1.32 -11.06 -1.29
N LEU A 71 -1.70 -10.88 -2.56
CA LEU A 71 -1.78 -11.98 -3.52
C LEU A 71 -0.40 -12.60 -3.76
N LEU A 72 0.65 -11.77 -3.86
CA LEU A 72 2.03 -12.25 -3.96
C LEU A 72 2.42 -13.10 -2.75
N ARG A 73 2.01 -12.73 -1.53
CA ARG A 73 2.22 -13.55 -0.33
C ARG A 73 1.45 -14.87 -0.38
N LYS A 74 0.21 -14.87 -0.88
CA LYS A 74 -0.66 -16.06 -0.98
C LYS A 74 -0.12 -17.06 -2.01
N PHE A 75 0.25 -16.60 -3.21
CA PHE A 75 0.64 -17.45 -4.34
C PHE A 75 2.15 -17.68 -4.46
N SER A 76 2.98 -16.91 -3.75
CA SER A 76 4.44 -17.05 -3.74
C SER A 76 4.99 -16.82 -2.33
N PRO A 77 4.70 -17.72 -1.38
CA PRO A 77 5.06 -17.52 0.03
C PRO A 77 6.58 -17.36 0.25
N GLY A 78 7.43 -17.91 -0.63
CA GLY A 78 8.88 -17.74 -0.59
C GLY A 78 9.39 -16.33 -0.94
N THR A 79 8.53 -15.44 -1.45
CA THR A 79 8.93 -14.06 -1.79
C THR A 79 9.29 -13.23 -0.56
N PHE A 80 8.69 -13.51 0.60
CA PHE A 80 8.93 -12.77 1.83
C PHE A 80 9.62 -13.65 2.87
N GLN A 81 10.81 -13.23 3.30
CA GLN A 81 11.58 -13.89 4.37
C GLN A 81 10.78 -14.08 5.66
N ASP A 82 10.02 -13.05 6.07
CA ASP A 82 9.18 -13.07 7.26
C ASP A 82 8.04 -12.04 7.17
N THR A 83 7.18 -12.00 8.20
CA THR A 83 6.09 -11.02 8.33
C THR A 83 6.61 -9.58 8.35
N GLN A 84 7.79 -9.34 8.91
CA GLN A 84 8.39 -8.01 9.01
C GLN A 84 8.82 -7.48 7.63
N HIS A 85 9.41 -8.34 6.80
CA HIS A 85 9.78 -8.07 5.42
C HIS A 85 8.54 -7.84 4.57
N PHE A 86 7.48 -8.64 4.73
CA PHE A 86 6.18 -8.41 4.09
C PHE A 86 5.63 -7.01 4.42
N ASN A 87 5.51 -6.67 5.70
CA ASN A 87 4.97 -5.37 6.14
C ASN A 87 5.81 -4.19 5.63
N HIS A 88 7.13 -4.37 5.58
CA HIS A 88 8.04 -3.36 5.02
C HIS A 88 7.79 -3.15 3.53
N GLN A 89 7.73 -4.24 2.74
CA GLN A 89 7.46 -4.16 1.30
C GLN A 89 6.07 -3.61 0.99
N LEU A 90 5.06 -3.98 1.78
CA LEU A 90 3.72 -3.43 1.67
C LEU A 90 3.73 -1.90 1.88
N THR A 91 4.30 -1.44 2.99
CA THR A 91 4.38 -0.01 3.31
C THR A 91 5.17 0.76 2.26
N ARG A 92 6.33 0.21 1.86
CA ARG A 92 7.20 0.81 0.85
C ARG A 92 6.49 0.96 -0.49
N ARG A 93 5.91 -0.12 -1.02
CA ARG A 93 5.21 -0.09 -2.32
C ARG A 93 4.00 0.83 -2.30
N LEU A 94 3.25 0.85 -1.19
CA LEU A 94 2.15 1.80 -1.00
C LEU A 94 2.66 3.24 -1.10
N PHE A 95 3.76 3.57 -0.41
CA PHE A 95 4.33 4.92 -0.46
C PHE A 95 4.97 5.26 -1.81
N GLU A 96 5.56 4.30 -2.52
CA GLU A 96 6.14 4.47 -3.85
C GLU A 96 5.11 4.82 -4.94
N ILE A 97 3.80 4.70 -4.67
CA ILE A 97 2.75 5.25 -5.56
C ILE A 97 2.97 6.74 -5.80
N VAL A 98 3.42 7.47 -4.78
CA VAL A 98 3.82 8.87 -4.93
C VAL A 98 5.34 8.96 -5.02
N ARG A 99 5.84 9.79 -5.95
CA ARG A 99 7.29 9.94 -6.11
C ARG A 99 7.91 10.47 -4.81
N PRO A 100 8.97 9.84 -4.28
CA PRO A 100 9.71 10.41 -3.14
C PRO A 100 10.29 11.78 -3.53
N ARG A 101 10.30 12.73 -2.60
CA ARG A 101 11.06 13.99 -2.79
C ARG A 101 12.55 13.63 -2.73
N SER A 102 13.24 13.84 -3.84
CA SER A 102 14.69 13.95 -3.85
C SER A 102 15.10 15.40 -3.60
N LYS A 103 16.19 15.59 -2.86
CA LYS A 103 16.96 16.84 -2.93
C LYS A 103 18.35 16.52 -3.44
N LEU A 104 18.87 17.37 -4.31
CA LEU A 104 20.30 17.35 -4.63
C LEU A 104 21.07 17.74 -3.37
N SER A 105 21.98 16.87 -2.94
CA SER A 105 22.98 17.21 -1.93
C SER A 105 23.89 18.30 -2.46
N THR A 106 24.63 18.94 -1.56
CA THR A 106 25.73 19.86 -1.91
C THR A 106 26.80 19.21 -2.80
N THR A 107 26.86 17.88 -2.84
CA THR A 107 27.75 17.07 -3.68
C THR A 107 27.12 16.61 -5.00
N GLY A 108 25.92 17.10 -5.35
CA GLY A 108 25.20 16.73 -6.57
C GLY A 108 24.53 15.35 -6.54
N LYS A 109 24.54 14.64 -5.40
CA LYS A 109 23.84 13.35 -5.24
C LYS A 109 22.40 13.58 -4.79
N SER A 110 21.44 12.97 -5.47
CA SER A 110 20.05 12.94 -5.01
C SER A 110 19.95 12.16 -3.69
N ILE A 111 19.67 12.83 -2.58
CA ILE A 111 19.33 12.20 -1.30
C ILE A 111 17.82 11.98 -1.25
N LEU A 112 17.42 10.71 -1.13
CA LEU A 112 16.05 10.34 -0.78
C LEU A 112 15.87 10.57 0.73
N TYR A 113 15.10 11.59 1.10
CA TYR A 113 14.84 11.90 2.51
C TYR A 113 13.71 11.08 3.13
N ASP A 114 12.90 10.46 2.28
CA ASP A 114 11.72 9.73 2.71
C ASP A 114 11.99 8.23 2.47
N THR A 115 12.63 7.57 3.43
CA THR A 115 12.80 6.10 3.44
C THR A 115 11.85 5.49 4.48
N VAL A 116 11.30 4.31 4.20
CA VAL A 116 10.48 3.57 5.18
C VAL A 116 11.39 2.99 6.25
N THR A 117 11.41 3.60 7.43
CA THR A 117 12.13 3.05 8.60
C THR A 117 11.28 1.98 9.31
N PRO A 118 11.87 1.13 10.17
CA PRO A 118 11.11 0.15 10.95
C PRO A 118 9.94 0.77 11.73
N LYS A 119 10.14 1.94 12.34
CA LYS A 119 9.07 2.63 13.10
C LYS A 119 7.94 3.12 12.20
N ILE A 120 8.23 3.56 10.97
CA ILE A 120 7.20 3.97 10.00
C ILE A 120 6.42 2.74 9.52
N ARG A 121 7.13 1.64 9.22
CA ARG A 121 6.51 0.35 8.89
C ARG A 121 5.57 -0.11 10.00
N ASP A 122 6.02 -0.12 11.26
CA ASP A 122 5.21 -0.60 12.38
C ASP A 122 3.95 0.26 12.57
N TYR A 123 4.11 1.58 12.47
CA TYR A 123 2.98 2.52 12.47
C TYR A 123 1.97 2.23 11.35
N MET A 124 2.46 2.02 10.11
CA MET A 124 1.60 1.71 8.97
C MET A 124 0.98 0.32 9.05
N THR A 125 1.68 -0.66 9.63
CA THR A 125 1.17 -2.03 9.83
C THR A 125 -0.09 -2.00 10.70
N GLU A 126 -0.06 -1.29 11.83
CA GLU A 126 -1.24 -1.16 12.70
C GLU A 126 -2.41 -0.47 11.98
N ARG A 127 -2.11 0.50 11.12
CA ARG A 127 -3.12 1.23 10.33
C ARG A 127 -3.73 0.35 9.23
N LEU A 128 -2.94 -0.51 8.61
CA LEU A 128 -3.36 -1.38 7.50
C LEU A 128 -3.99 -2.69 7.98
N LYS A 129 -3.79 -3.09 9.24
CA LYS A 129 -4.34 -4.33 9.82
C LYS A 129 -5.84 -4.58 9.57
N PRO A 130 -6.74 -3.58 9.60
CA PRO A 130 -8.15 -3.80 9.23
C PRO A 130 -8.33 -4.24 7.77
N LEU A 131 -7.45 -3.79 6.86
CA LEU A 131 -7.47 -4.18 5.45
C LEU A 131 -7.07 -5.63 5.26
N ASP A 132 -6.08 -6.16 6.00
CA ASP A 132 -5.67 -7.57 5.91
C ASP A 132 -6.88 -8.50 6.07
N LEU A 133 -7.68 -8.27 7.11
CA LEU A 133 -8.87 -9.08 7.40
C LEU A 133 -9.94 -8.95 6.31
N LEU A 134 -10.14 -7.74 5.79
CA LEU A 134 -11.11 -7.50 4.71
C LEU A 134 -10.66 -8.14 3.40
N LEU A 135 -9.38 -8.04 3.06
CA LEU A 135 -8.80 -8.57 1.83
C LEU A 135 -8.83 -10.09 1.81
N HIS A 136 -8.48 -10.75 2.92
CA HIS A 136 -8.56 -12.21 3.00
C HIS A 136 -9.99 -12.71 2.73
N ARG A 137 -10.99 -12.14 3.44
CA ARG A 137 -12.39 -12.53 3.24
C ARG A 137 -12.89 -12.24 1.83
N MET A 138 -12.56 -11.07 1.29
CA MET A 138 -12.98 -10.65 -0.03
C MET A 138 -12.37 -11.53 -1.13
N VAL A 139 -11.08 -11.83 -1.05
CA VAL A 139 -10.41 -12.68 -2.04
C VAL A 139 -11.02 -14.08 -2.01
N ASP A 140 -11.22 -14.68 -0.83
CA ASP A 140 -11.78 -16.02 -0.73
C ASP A 140 -13.25 -16.06 -1.19
N GLU A 141 -14.05 -15.03 -0.89
CA GLU A 141 -15.44 -14.91 -1.35
C GLU A 141 -15.51 -14.78 -2.88
N ILE A 142 -14.68 -13.94 -3.50
CA ILE A 142 -14.68 -13.74 -4.95
C ILE A 142 -14.13 -14.96 -5.68
N ASP A 143 -13.07 -15.58 -5.16
CA ASP A 143 -12.49 -16.82 -5.70
C ASP A 143 -13.53 -17.96 -5.71
N SER A 144 -14.29 -18.10 -4.62
CA SER A 144 -15.37 -19.10 -4.53
C SER A 144 -16.49 -18.90 -5.55
N ARG A 145 -16.71 -17.66 -6.01
CA ARG A 145 -17.75 -17.31 -6.99
C ARG A 145 -17.24 -17.31 -8.43
N GLN A 146 -15.95 -17.07 -8.65
CA GLN A 146 -15.33 -16.92 -9.97
C GLN A 146 -13.89 -17.48 -10.01
N PRO A 147 -13.69 -18.80 -9.92
CA PRO A 147 -12.37 -19.42 -9.75
C PRO A 147 -11.38 -19.15 -10.92
N LYS A 148 -11.91 -18.87 -12.12
CA LYS A 148 -11.08 -18.65 -13.33
C LYS A 148 -10.31 -17.33 -13.38
N LEU A 149 -10.62 -16.35 -12.53
CA LEU A 149 -9.94 -15.05 -12.53
C LEU A 149 -8.60 -15.07 -11.78
N ILE A 150 -8.36 -16.08 -10.94
CA ILE A 150 -7.20 -16.15 -10.05
C ILE A 150 -6.22 -17.27 -10.48
N GLU A 151 -6.74 -18.38 -11.05
CA GLU A 151 -5.93 -19.52 -11.50
C GLU A 151 -5.45 -19.45 -12.97
N GLY A 152 -5.96 -18.49 -13.77
CA GLY A 152 -5.85 -18.49 -15.24
C GLY A 152 -4.56 -17.97 -15.89
N SER A 153 -3.49 -17.67 -15.15
CA SER A 153 -2.21 -17.30 -15.77
C SER A 153 -1.04 -17.87 -14.99
N GLU A 154 -0.11 -18.51 -15.69
CA GLU A 154 1.26 -18.75 -15.22
C GLU A 154 1.72 -17.54 -14.37
N ASN A 155 2.10 -17.80 -13.13
CA ASN A 155 2.29 -16.81 -12.05
C ASN A 155 2.64 -15.39 -12.57
N PRO A 156 1.64 -14.50 -12.73
CA PRO A 156 1.77 -13.23 -13.43
C PRO A 156 2.45 -12.16 -12.55
N PHE A 157 2.84 -12.54 -11.34
CA PHE A 157 3.57 -11.72 -10.38
C PHE A 157 5.09 -11.99 -10.43
N LEU A 158 5.54 -12.90 -11.30
CA LEU A 158 6.95 -13.23 -11.55
C LEU A 158 7.52 -12.66 -12.87
N ASN A 159 6.74 -11.89 -13.64
CA ASN A 159 7.22 -11.14 -14.81
C ASN A 159 7.03 -9.63 -14.63
#